data_AF-A0A5C3NIF3-F1
#
_entry.id   AF-A0A5C3NIF3-F1
#
_cell.length_a   1.000
_cell.length_b   1.000
_cell.length_c   1.000
_cell.angle_alpha   90.00
_cell.angle_beta   90.00
_cell.angle_gamma   90.00
#
_symmetry.space_group_name_H-M   'P 1'
#
loop_
_entity.id
_entity.type
_entity.pdbx_description
1 polymer ?
#
loop_
_entity_poly.entity_id
_entity_poly.type
_entity_poly.pdbx_seq_one_letter_code
_entity_poly.pdbx_strand_id
1 'polypeptide(L)'
;MAAKPSNWVLNVVYIPQQCYHSSVPADVLAHIRGAVQKTGKLDGRTSLVSIRTITEPSHPAFGQCGLFAAKKIPPRTHIIDYSGEVHADERQSDYDLSLYRSQDGNVNIGIDACKMGNEARFINDYRGIRSKPNAVFQERRADSGELRMSVWTSSLPLKKNEEILVSYGKGWWQARAAEGAVPIESQ
;
A
#
# COMPACT_ATOMS: atom_id res chain seq x y z
N MET A 1 16.57 -12.41 -8.47
CA MET A 1 15.94 -11.35 -7.66
C MET A 1 15.56 -10.20 -8.58
N ALA A 2 14.38 -9.60 -8.40
CA ALA A 2 14.00 -8.41 -9.18
C ALA A 2 14.92 -7.23 -8.84
N ALA A 3 15.27 -6.42 -9.84
CA ALA A 3 16.06 -5.21 -9.62
C ALA A 3 15.29 -4.22 -8.76
N LYS A 4 15.95 -3.62 -7.75
CA LYS A 4 15.33 -2.59 -6.91
C LYS A 4 15.08 -1.32 -7.74
N PRO A 5 13.97 -0.60 -7.51
CA PRO A 5 13.74 0.69 -8.15
C PRO A 5 14.70 1.75 -7.60
N SER A 6 14.93 2.80 -8.38
CA SER A 6 15.67 3.99 -7.91
C SER A 6 15.00 4.59 -6.68
N ASN A 7 15.79 5.15 -5.76
CA ASN A 7 15.35 5.72 -4.48
C ASN A 7 14.66 4.74 -3.52
N TRP A 8 14.89 3.43 -3.69
CA TRP A 8 14.49 2.44 -2.69
C TRP A 8 15.27 2.65 -1.38
N VAL A 9 14.57 2.59 -0.25
CA VAL A 9 15.17 2.83 1.08
C VAL A 9 16.12 1.70 1.49
N LEU A 10 17.11 2.03 2.30
CA LEU A 10 18.00 1.05 2.91
C LEU A 10 17.23 0.17 3.91
N ASN A 11 17.68 -1.07 4.09
CA ASN A 11 17.16 -2.04 5.07
C ASN A 11 15.68 -2.47 4.91
N VAL A 12 15.06 -2.16 3.76
CA VAL A 12 13.77 -2.75 3.36
C VAL A 12 13.99 -3.69 2.18
N VAL A 13 13.49 -4.91 2.27
CA VAL A 13 13.61 -5.90 1.18
C VAL A 13 12.61 -5.55 0.08
N TYR A 14 13.09 -5.46 -1.16
CA TYR A 14 12.19 -5.26 -2.30
C TYR A 14 11.56 -6.59 -2.70
N ILE A 15 10.23 -6.65 -2.64
CA ILE A 15 9.44 -7.78 -3.13
C ILE A 15 8.36 -7.24 -4.09
N PRO A 16 8.35 -7.65 -5.37
CA PRO A 16 7.35 -7.18 -6.34
C PRO A 16 5.99 -7.87 -6.18
N GLN A 17 5.91 -8.86 -5.28
CA GLN A 17 4.73 -9.67 -4.97
C GLN A 17 4.70 -9.94 -3.46
N GLN A 18 3.52 -10.28 -2.96
CA GLN A 18 3.28 -10.59 -1.56
C GLN A 18 4.09 -11.82 -1.12
N CYS A 19 4.57 -11.81 0.12
CA CYS A 19 4.98 -13.03 0.82
C CYS A 19 3.99 -13.31 1.97
N TYR A 20 4.11 -14.47 2.60
CA TYR A 20 3.12 -14.93 3.58
C TYR A 20 3.83 -15.37 4.86
N HIS A 21 3.47 -14.74 5.97
CA HIS A 21 3.93 -15.13 7.29
C HIS A 21 3.21 -16.40 7.76
N SER A 22 3.83 -17.16 8.66
CA SER A 22 3.25 -18.41 9.19
C SER A 22 2.04 -18.18 10.11
N SER A 23 1.73 -16.93 10.47
CA SER A 23 0.53 -16.60 11.25
C SER A 23 -0.76 -16.76 10.45
N VAL A 24 -0.70 -16.75 9.11
CA VAL A 24 -1.89 -16.87 8.26
C VAL A 24 -2.45 -18.30 8.30
N PRO A 25 -3.71 -18.52 8.74
CA PRO A 25 -4.33 -19.84 8.74
C PRO A 25 -4.38 -20.46 7.34
N ALA A 26 -4.24 -21.78 7.25
CA ALA A 26 -4.08 -22.48 5.96
C ALA A 26 -5.29 -22.34 5.03
N ASP A 27 -6.50 -22.37 5.59
CA ASP A 27 -7.76 -22.15 4.88
C ASP A 27 -7.88 -20.72 4.34
N VAL A 28 -7.50 -19.73 5.14
CA VAL A 28 -7.46 -18.32 4.74
C VAL A 28 -6.39 -18.08 3.69
N LEU A 29 -5.22 -18.70 3.84
CA LEU A 29 -4.15 -18.64 2.84
C LEU A 29 -4.59 -19.25 1.49
N ALA A 30 -5.33 -20.36 1.52
CA ALA A 30 -5.90 -20.96 0.31
C ALA A 30 -6.94 -20.03 -0.34
N HIS A 31 -7.75 -19.34 0.46
CA HIS A 31 -8.67 -18.32 -0.03
C HIS A 31 -7.93 -17.14 -0.69
N ILE A 32 -6.88 -16.61 -0.05
CA ILE A 32 -6.09 -15.49 -0.57
C ILE A 32 -5.38 -15.90 -1.86
N ARG A 33 -4.67 -17.03 -1.88
CA ARG A 33 -3.93 -17.48 -3.08
C ARG A 33 -4.83 -17.88 -4.24
N GLY A 34 -6.03 -18.39 -3.93
CA GLY A 34 -6.95 -18.94 -4.91
C GLY A 34 -6.58 -20.31 -5.45
N ALA A 35 -7.58 -20.97 -6.03
CA ALA A 35 -7.50 -22.37 -6.44
C ALA A 35 -6.68 -22.63 -7.71
N VAL A 36 -6.41 -21.61 -8.53
CA VAL A 36 -5.78 -21.77 -9.85
C VAL A 36 -4.61 -20.80 -9.99
N GLN A 37 -3.40 -21.26 -9.69
CA GLN A 37 -2.19 -20.51 -10.00
C GLN A 37 -1.91 -20.57 -11.50
N LYS A 38 -2.49 -19.66 -12.29
CA LYS A 38 -2.00 -19.41 -13.64
C LYS A 38 -0.71 -18.59 -13.52
N THR A 39 0.37 -19.08 -14.12
CA THR A 39 1.60 -18.28 -14.31
C THR A 39 1.29 -17.15 -15.27
N GLY A 40 0.95 -15.97 -14.73
CA GLY A 40 0.88 -14.75 -15.52
C GLY A 40 2.27 -14.40 -16.04
N LYS A 41 2.39 -14.12 -17.34
CA LYS A 41 3.61 -13.48 -17.86
C LYS A 41 3.74 -12.12 -17.16
N LEU A 42 4.92 -11.86 -16.59
CA LEU A 42 5.35 -10.50 -16.27
C LEU A 42 5.51 -9.78 -17.61
N ASP A 43 4.42 -9.24 -18.16
CA ASP A 43 4.50 -8.38 -19.33
C ASP A 43 5.44 -7.23 -18.98
N GLY A 44 6.37 -6.94 -19.90
CA GLY A 44 7.39 -5.89 -19.80
C GLY A 44 6.80 -4.48 -19.81
N ARG A 45 5.81 -4.22 -18.95
CA ARG A 45 5.19 -2.92 -18.76
C ARG A 45 6.25 -2.04 -18.11
N THR A 46 6.61 -0.98 -18.81
CA THR A 46 7.31 0.16 -18.22
C THR A 46 6.58 0.57 -16.93
N SER A 47 7.30 0.73 -15.82
CA SER A 47 6.71 1.14 -14.55
C SER A 47 5.84 2.40 -14.75
N LEU A 48 4.64 2.38 -14.17
CA LEU A 48 3.75 3.54 -14.13
C LEU A 48 4.18 4.55 -13.07
N VAL A 49 5.11 4.17 -12.19
CA VAL A 49 5.43 4.90 -10.97
C VAL A 49 6.93 5.14 -10.82
N SER A 50 7.26 6.15 -10.02
CA SER A 50 8.62 6.51 -9.64
C SER A 50 8.63 6.98 -8.20
N ILE A 51 9.66 6.59 -7.45
CA ILE A 51 9.87 7.04 -6.07
C ILE A 51 10.72 8.31 -6.12
N ARG A 52 10.29 9.35 -5.41
CA ARG A 52 11.03 10.62 -5.34
C ARG A 52 11.00 11.18 -3.93
N THR A 53 12.10 11.81 -3.52
CA THR A 53 12.14 12.61 -2.28
C THR A 53 11.24 13.83 -2.43
N ILE A 54 10.49 14.13 -1.38
CA ILE A 54 9.62 15.30 -1.27
C ILE A 54 10.44 16.45 -0.72
N THR A 55 10.57 17.50 -1.54
CA THR A 55 11.40 18.67 -1.22
C THR A 55 10.59 19.93 -0.93
N GLU A 56 9.27 19.86 -1.01
CA GLU A 56 8.37 20.97 -0.74
C GLU A 56 8.20 21.13 0.79
N PRO A 57 8.65 22.24 1.41
CA PRO A 57 8.62 22.40 2.87
C PRO A 57 7.23 22.40 3.48
N SER A 58 6.21 22.79 2.72
CA SER A 58 4.81 22.77 3.16
C SER A 58 4.19 21.37 3.18
N HIS A 59 4.85 20.38 2.58
CA HIS A 59 4.36 19.02 2.51
C HIS A 59 4.45 18.30 3.87
N PRO A 60 3.39 17.61 4.35
CA PRO A 60 3.43 16.88 5.63
C PRO A 60 4.54 15.81 5.73
N ALA A 61 5.00 15.32 4.57
CA ALA A 61 6.07 14.34 4.42
C ALA A 61 7.38 14.95 3.86
N PHE A 62 7.64 16.24 4.12
CA PHE A 62 8.88 16.91 3.73
C PHE A 62 10.12 16.13 4.19
N GLY A 63 11.07 15.91 3.26
CA GLY A 63 12.28 15.11 3.49
C GLY A 63 12.10 13.59 3.36
N GLN A 64 10.86 13.10 3.33
CA GLN A 64 10.56 11.68 3.09
C GLN A 64 10.36 11.42 1.59
N CYS A 65 10.01 10.18 1.22
CA CYS A 65 9.71 9.80 -0.16
C CYS A 65 8.20 9.79 -0.43
N GLY A 66 7.83 10.09 -1.67
CA GLY A 66 6.49 9.93 -2.21
C GLY A 66 6.49 9.07 -3.47
N LEU A 67 5.32 8.55 -3.84
CA LEU A 67 5.10 7.82 -5.09
C LEU A 67 4.49 8.73 -6.16
N PHE A 68 5.13 8.82 -7.33
CA PHE A 68 4.74 9.73 -8.40
C PHE A 68 4.48 8.99 -9.70
N ALA A 69 3.51 9.48 -10.47
CA ALA A 69 3.23 8.94 -11.81
C ALA A 69 4.40 9.21 -12.77
N ALA A 70 5.02 8.16 -13.30
CA ALA A 70 6.16 8.26 -14.23
C ALA A 70 5.74 8.78 -15.63
N LYS A 71 4.45 8.67 -15.95
CA LYS A 71 3.79 9.15 -17.17
C LYS A 71 2.32 9.47 -16.89
N LYS A 72 1.60 9.99 -17.88
CA LYS A 72 0.15 10.17 -17.77
C LYS A 72 -0.53 8.82 -17.54
N ILE A 73 -1.41 8.73 -16.56
CA ILE A 73 -2.21 7.53 -16.25
C ILE A 73 -3.69 7.85 -16.46
N PRO A 74 -4.44 7.11 -17.29
CA PRO A 74 -5.86 7.37 -17.50
C PRO A 74 -6.70 7.20 -16.21
N PRO A 75 -7.95 7.69 -16.19
CA PRO A 75 -8.88 7.40 -15.09
C PRO A 75 -9.12 5.89 -14.93
N ARG A 76 -9.53 5.47 -13.72
CA ARG A 76 -9.96 4.09 -13.42
C ARG A 76 -8.97 3.01 -13.90
N THR A 77 -7.68 3.30 -13.79
CA THR A 77 -6.60 2.45 -14.30
C THR A 77 -5.80 1.90 -13.13
N HIS A 78 -5.49 0.60 -13.19
CA HIS A 78 -4.61 -0.07 -12.25
C HIS A 78 -3.21 0.53 -12.32
N ILE A 79 -2.70 0.99 -11.18
CA ILE A 79 -1.38 1.60 -11.05
C ILE A 79 -0.35 0.55 -10.63
N ILE A 80 -0.58 -0.06 -9.46
CA ILE A 80 0.32 -1.02 -8.80
C ILE A 80 -0.45 -1.78 -7.71
N ASP A 81 -0.02 -2.99 -7.37
CA ASP A 81 -0.52 -3.71 -6.18
C ASP A 81 0.31 -3.37 -4.95
N TYR A 82 -0.31 -3.15 -3.80
CA TYR A 82 0.40 -2.96 -2.53
C TYR A 82 0.96 -4.31 -2.05
N SER A 83 2.29 -4.44 -2.05
CA SER A 83 2.96 -5.68 -1.65
C SER A 83 3.72 -5.49 -0.34
N GLY A 84 3.68 -6.52 0.50
CA GLY A 84 4.35 -6.63 1.78
C GLY A 84 4.28 -8.08 2.29
N GLU A 85 4.55 -8.27 3.58
CA GLU A 85 4.31 -9.55 4.25
C GLU A 85 2.84 -9.66 4.65
N VAL A 86 2.15 -10.69 4.17
CA VAL A 86 0.76 -11.00 4.54
C VAL A 86 0.75 -11.73 5.87
N HIS A 87 -0.03 -11.24 6.84
CA HIS A 87 -0.02 -11.76 8.20
C HIS A 87 -1.41 -11.72 8.85
N ALA A 88 -1.60 -12.47 9.93
CA ALA A 88 -2.86 -12.52 10.70
C ALA A 88 -2.73 -12.04 12.16
N ASP A 89 -1.52 -11.70 12.60
CA ASP A 89 -1.20 -11.18 13.92
C ASP A 89 -1.21 -9.65 13.94
N GLU A 90 -1.37 -9.06 15.13
CA GLU A 90 -1.35 -7.60 15.29
C GLU A 90 0.06 -7.04 15.06
N ARG A 91 0.15 -5.96 14.29
CA ARG A 91 1.41 -5.26 14.00
C ARG A 91 1.32 -3.80 14.41
N GLN A 92 2.37 -3.33 15.07
CA GLN A 92 2.60 -1.90 15.27
C GLN A 92 3.41 -1.38 14.09
N SER A 93 2.72 -1.05 12.99
CA SER A 93 3.35 -0.62 11.74
C SER A 93 2.53 0.47 11.06
N ASP A 94 3.21 1.54 10.65
CA ASP A 94 2.62 2.59 9.78
C ASP A 94 2.34 2.09 8.36
N TYR A 95 2.87 0.90 8.02
CA TYR A 95 2.80 0.29 6.70
C TYR A 95 1.90 -0.96 6.67
N ASP A 96 1.12 -1.22 7.73
CA ASP A 96 0.17 -2.33 7.75
C ASP A 96 -1.20 -1.91 7.18
N LEU A 97 -1.62 -2.60 6.12
CA LEU A 97 -2.85 -2.35 5.40
C LEU A 97 -3.76 -3.58 5.44
N SER A 98 -5.00 -3.39 5.89
CA SER A 98 -6.02 -4.45 5.91
C SER A 98 -6.31 -4.96 4.49
N LEU A 99 -6.21 -6.26 4.28
CA LEU A 99 -6.50 -6.95 3.01
C LEU A 99 -7.83 -7.70 3.04
N TYR A 100 -8.09 -8.42 4.13
CA TYR A 100 -9.22 -9.33 4.23
C TYR A 100 -9.66 -9.49 5.68
N ARG A 101 -10.96 -9.51 5.91
CA ARG A 101 -11.55 -9.88 7.19
C ARG A 101 -12.57 -10.98 6.97
N SER A 102 -12.51 -12.03 7.78
CA SER A 102 -13.52 -13.09 7.75
C SER A 102 -14.89 -12.56 8.15
N GLN A 103 -15.96 -13.21 7.67
CA GLN A 103 -17.33 -12.76 7.94
C GLN A 103 -17.70 -12.77 9.42
N ASP A 104 -17.14 -13.70 10.19
CA ASP A 104 -17.30 -13.78 11.64
C ASP A 104 -16.42 -12.79 12.41
N GLY A 105 -15.54 -12.05 11.71
CA GLY A 105 -14.64 -11.07 12.30
C GLY A 105 -13.46 -11.66 13.07
N ASN A 106 -13.35 -12.98 13.16
CA ASN A 106 -12.33 -13.67 13.96
C ASN A 106 -10.94 -13.63 13.34
N VAL A 107 -10.86 -13.50 12.01
CA VAL A 107 -9.60 -13.40 11.28
C VAL A 107 -9.53 -12.05 10.58
N ASN A 108 -8.46 -11.32 10.85
CA ASN A 108 -8.09 -10.11 10.13
C ASN A 108 -6.72 -10.33 9.50
N ILE A 109 -6.61 -10.08 8.19
CA ILE A 109 -5.38 -10.24 7.43
C ILE A 109 -4.88 -8.88 7.00
N GLY A 110 -3.65 -8.58 7.41
CA GLY A 110 -2.90 -7.39 7.04
C GLY A 110 -1.85 -7.67 5.96
N ILE A 111 -1.34 -6.59 5.37
CA ILE A 111 -0.17 -6.56 4.50
C ILE A 111 0.78 -5.52 5.11
N ASP A 112 1.87 -5.96 5.75
CA ASP A 112 2.86 -5.07 6.34
C ASP A 112 4.02 -4.82 5.38
N ALA A 113 4.17 -3.56 4.94
CA ALA A 113 5.26 -3.13 4.09
C ALA A 113 6.45 -2.46 4.84
N CYS A 114 6.54 -2.63 6.17
CA CYS A 114 7.57 -2.02 7.00
C CYS A 114 8.97 -2.57 6.70
N LYS A 115 9.12 -3.90 6.66
CA LYS A 115 10.42 -4.57 6.45
C LYS A 115 10.63 -5.07 5.03
N MET A 116 9.56 -5.26 4.27
CA MET A 116 9.62 -5.68 2.89
C MET A 116 8.42 -5.17 2.11
N GLY A 117 8.59 -4.84 0.83
CA GLY A 117 7.47 -4.43 0.00
C GLY A 117 7.88 -3.97 -1.39
N ASN A 118 6.99 -3.23 -2.05
CA ASN A 118 7.26 -2.60 -3.34
C ASN A 118 7.04 -1.08 -3.29
N GLU A 119 7.05 -0.43 -4.45
CA GLU A 119 6.93 1.02 -4.61
C GLU A 119 5.67 1.60 -3.95
N ALA A 120 4.59 0.83 -3.85
CA ALA A 120 3.31 1.28 -3.29
C ALA A 120 3.43 1.71 -1.81
N ARG A 121 4.46 1.25 -1.08
CA ARG A 121 4.72 1.67 0.31
C ARG A 121 5.03 3.16 0.48
N PHE A 122 5.34 3.88 -0.61
CA PHE A 122 5.64 5.31 -0.60
C PHE A 122 4.44 6.19 -0.95
N ILE A 123 3.23 5.62 -1.03
CA ILE A 123 2.00 6.41 -1.24
C ILE A 123 1.68 7.15 0.05
N ASN A 124 1.49 8.46 -0.04
CA ASN A 124 1.11 9.31 1.09
C ASN A 124 -0.41 9.52 1.19
N ASP A 125 -0.88 9.95 2.37
CA ASP A 125 -2.25 10.44 2.55
C ASP A 125 -2.41 11.81 1.89
N TYR A 126 -3.57 12.06 1.29
CA TYR A 126 -3.83 13.31 0.57
C TYR A 126 -3.97 14.55 1.47
N ARG A 127 -4.28 14.40 2.76
CA ARG A 127 -4.56 15.53 3.67
C ARG A 127 -3.32 16.39 3.86
N GLY A 128 -3.51 17.72 3.80
CA GLY A 128 -2.41 18.69 3.85
C GLY A 128 -1.70 18.91 2.52
N ILE A 129 -2.00 18.11 1.48
CA ILE A 129 -1.40 18.23 0.14
C ILE A 129 -2.45 18.64 -0.88
N ARG A 130 -3.65 18.03 -0.80
CA ARG A 130 -4.79 18.33 -1.69
C ARG A 130 -6.13 18.24 -0.97
N SER A 131 -7.18 18.68 -1.65
CA SER A 131 -8.56 18.61 -1.16
C SER A 131 -9.17 17.20 -1.21
N LYS A 132 -8.71 16.33 -2.12
CA LYS A 132 -9.20 14.95 -2.31
C LYS A 132 -8.08 14.00 -2.75
N PRO A 133 -8.19 12.68 -2.46
CA PRO A 133 -7.30 11.68 -3.02
C PRO A 133 -7.51 11.52 -4.54
N ASN A 134 -6.45 11.17 -5.27
CA ASN A 134 -6.46 10.95 -6.73
C ASN A 134 -6.26 9.46 -7.08
N ALA A 135 -5.99 8.64 -6.07
CA ALA A 135 -5.98 7.21 -6.17
C ALA A 135 -6.75 6.58 -5.00
N VAL A 136 -7.11 5.32 -5.16
CA VAL A 136 -7.84 4.53 -4.16
C VAL A 136 -7.21 3.16 -4.00
N PHE A 137 -7.24 2.66 -2.76
CA PHE A 137 -7.06 1.25 -2.47
C PHE A 137 -8.34 0.48 -2.81
N GLN A 138 -8.18 -0.64 -3.49
CA GLN A 138 -9.28 -1.51 -3.85
C GLN A 138 -8.82 -2.96 -3.88
N GLU A 139 -9.56 -3.84 -3.22
CA GLU A 139 -9.36 -5.29 -3.32
C GLU A 139 -9.57 -5.78 -4.75
N ARG A 140 -8.68 -6.64 -5.22
CA ARG A 140 -8.75 -7.23 -6.56
C ARG A 140 -8.27 -8.67 -6.52
N ARG A 141 -8.97 -9.57 -7.23
CA ARG A 141 -8.39 -10.85 -7.63
C ARG A 141 -7.48 -10.63 -8.84
N ALA A 142 -6.19 -10.95 -8.70
CA ALA A 142 -5.28 -11.02 -9.83
C ALA A 142 -5.67 -12.17 -10.77
N ASP A 143 -5.14 -12.15 -11.99
CA ASP A 143 -5.41 -13.20 -13.00
C ASP A 143 -4.88 -14.57 -12.56
N SER A 144 -3.91 -14.58 -11.63
CA SER A 144 -3.41 -15.76 -10.92
C SER A 144 -4.38 -16.31 -9.86
N GLY A 145 -5.52 -15.65 -9.64
CA GLY A 145 -6.43 -15.96 -8.55
C GLY A 145 -6.00 -15.41 -7.19
N GLU A 146 -4.87 -14.72 -7.08
CA GLU A 146 -4.42 -14.17 -5.80
C GLU A 146 -5.22 -12.91 -5.43
N LEU A 147 -5.76 -12.83 -4.20
CA LEU A 147 -6.35 -11.63 -3.64
C LEU A 147 -5.23 -10.64 -3.30
N ARG A 148 -5.39 -9.40 -3.77
CA ARG A 148 -4.42 -8.33 -3.59
C ARG A 148 -5.14 -7.03 -3.21
N MET A 149 -4.42 -6.18 -2.49
CA MET A 149 -4.79 -4.78 -2.38
C MET A 149 -4.18 -4.01 -3.54
N SER A 150 -5.00 -3.45 -4.42
CA SER A 150 -4.54 -2.74 -5.61
C SER A 150 -4.75 -1.23 -5.49
N VAL A 151 -3.87 -0.46 -6.10
CA VAL A 151 -3.97 1.00 -6.21
C VAL A 151 -4.47 1.37 -7.59
N TRP A 152 -5.52 2.17 -7.65
CA TRP A 152 -6.16 2.60 -8.90
C TRP A 152 -6.29 4.11 -8.96
N THR A 153 -6.18 4.68 -10.16
CA THR A 153 -6.58 6.07 -10.36
C THR A 153 -8.08 6.24 -10.14
N SER A 154 -8.46 7.40 -9.58
CA SER A 154 -9.86 7.77 -9.37
C SER A 154 -10.59 8.06 -10.70
N SER A 155 -11.68 8.83 -10.67
CA SER A 155 -12.44 9.25 -11.87
C SER A 155 -11.68 10.22 -12.78
N LEU A 156 -10.54 10.76 -12.34
CA LEU A 156 -9.71 11.69 -13.11
C LEU A 156 -8.35 11.06 -13.45
N PRO A 157 -7.71 11.47 -14.57
CA PRO A 157 -6.38 10.99 -14.91
C PRO A 157 -5.30 11.61 -14.02
N LEU A 158 -4.16 10.93 -13.93
CA LEU A 158 -2.93 11.48 -13.35
C LEU A 158 -2.04 12.06 -14.44
N LYS A 159 -1.47 13.23 -14.19
CA LYS A 159 -0.41 13.80 -15.04
C LYS A 159 0.94 13.16 -14.68
N LYS A 160 1.88 13.19 -15.62
CA LYS A 160 3.28 12.84 -15.34
C LYS A 160 3.79 13.72 -14.19
N ASN A 161 4.56 13.12 -13.28
CA ASN A 161 5.14 13.73 -12.07
C ASN A 161 4.11 14.15 -11.01
N GLU A 162 2.83 13.81 -11.17
CA GLU A 162 1.83 14.03 -10.12
C GLU A 162 1.99 12.98 -9.01
N GLU A 163 1.91 13.40 -7.76
CA GLU A 163 1.96 12.49 -6.61
C GLU A 163 0.68 11.65 -6.53
N ILE A 164 0.86 10.36 -6.28
CA ILE A 164 -0.21 9.39 -6.07
C ILE A 164 -0.55 9.43 -4.58
N LEU A 165 -1.75 9.89 -4.28
CA LEU A 165 -2.23 10.13 -2.92
C LEU A 165 -3.58 9.43 -2.71
N VAL A 166 -3.66 8.67 -1.62
CA VAL A 166 -4.85 7.93 -1.20
C VAL A 166 -5.38 8.53 0.10
N SER A 167 -6.48 7.98 0.62
CA SER A 167 -6.89 8.21 2.00
C SER A 167 -6.49 6.99 2.83
N TYR A 168 -5.68 7.19 3.88
CA TYR A 168 -5.36 6.14 4.87
C TYR A 168 -6.58 5.70 5.68
N GLY A 169 -7.63 6.52 5.69
CA GLY A 169 -8.88 6.22 6.38
C GLY A 169 -8.96 6.85 7.77
N LYS A 170 -10.18 7.01 8.28
CA LYS A 170 -10.43 7.74 9.54
C LYS A 170 -9.84 7.02 10.77
N GLY A 171 -9.95 5.69 10.82
CA GLY A 171 -9.44 4.89 11.94
C GLY A 171 -7.93 5.01 12.12
N TRP A 172 -7.17 5.04 11.02
CA TRP A 172 -5.71 5.21 11.04
C TRP A 172 -5.30 6.54 11.70
N TRP A 173 -6.00 7.63 11.38
CA TRP A 173 -5.75 8.95 11.96
C TRP A 173 -6.21 9.05 13.42
N GLN A 174 -7.32 8.39 13.78
CA GLN A 174 -7.81 8.36 15.16
C GLN A 174 -6.83 7.68 16.11
N ALA A 175 -6.23 6.55 15.70
CA ALA A 175 -5.24 5.84 16.49
C ALA A 175 -4.05 6.74 16.88
N ARG A 176 -3.52 7.53 15.93
CA ARG A 176 -2.37 8.43 16.18
C ARG A 176 -2.73 9.71 16.92
N ALA A 177 -3.96 10.19 16.78
CA ALA A 177 -4.44 11.30 17.60
C ALA A 177 -4.54 10.90 19.09
N ALA A 178 -4.89 9.65 19.38
CA ALA A 178 -4.94 9.12 20.74
C ALA A 178 -3.54 8.90 21.34
N GLU A 179 -2.56 8.44 20.55
CA GLU A 179 -1.17 8.27 20.98
C GLU A 179 -0.48 9.59 21.36
N GLY A 180 -0.92 10.73 20.81
CA GLY A 180 -0.43 12.07 21.14
C GLY A 180 -1.09 12.72 22.36
N ALA A 181 -2.11 12.11 22.96
CA ALA A 181 -2.80 12.65 24.13
C ALA A 181 -2.10 12.20 25.42
N VAL A 182 -1.33 13.10 26.05
CA VAL A 182 -0.81 12.89 27.41
C VAL A 182 -2.01 12.80 28.37
N PRO A 183 -2.15 11.76 29.21
CA PRO A 183 -3.17 11.72 30.23
C PRO A 183 -2.94 12.87 31.21
N ILE A 184 -3.91 13.75 31.35
CA ILE A 184 -3.95 14.69 32.47
C ILE A 184 -4.31 13.83 33.69
N GLU A 185 -3.32 13.50 34.51
CA GLU A 185 -3.55 12.92 35.83
C GLU A 185 -4.37 13.93 36.65
N SER A 186 -5.60 13.54 36.98
CA SER A 186 -6.44 14.25 37.93
C SER A 186 -5.92 14.02 39.35
N GLN A 187 -5.40 15.07 39.98
CA GLN A 187 -5.33 15.19 41.44
C GLN A 187 -6.67 15.70 41.99
#